data_AF-A0A2T7BMV5-F1
#
_entry.id   AF-A0A2T7BMV5-F1
#
_cell.length_a   1.000
_cell.length_b   1.000
_cell.length_c   1.000
_cell.angle_alpha   90.00
_cell.angle_beta   90.00
_cell.angle_gamma   90.00
#
_symmetry.space_group_name_H-M   'P 1'
#
loop_
_entity.id
_entity.type
_entity.pdbx_description
1 polymer ?
#
loop_
_entity_poly.entity_id
_entity_poly.type
_entity_poly.pdbx_seq_one_letter_code
_entity_poly.pdbx_strand_id
1 'polypeptide(L)'
;MFSVNCTSGNKVGVNLDGYQEERIKLGYERVTDSASMIVQGARELAVLSFFEEFNDIVEVYLNKKKIASWNINDENRKYTSTGYSGNDIGISQFMESDVITIRLVNQKKYIKFNLQPGYPLYTIQRYGGIWYVNLRKQVMILK
;
A
#
# COMPACT_ATOMS: atom_id res chain seq x y z
N MET A 1 -30.90 23.89 -34.10
CA MET A 1 -29.95 22.76 -34.29
C MET A 1 -28.59 23.20 -33.72
N PHE A 2 -27.85 22.27 -33.10
CA PHE A 2 -26.59 22.39 -32.31
C PHE A 2 -26.81 22.87 -30.85
N SER A 3 -26.95 21.96 -29.87
CA SER A 3 -25.91 21.26 -29.04
C SER A 3 -25.06 22.25 -28.23
N VAL A 4 -24.74 22.04 -26.95
CA VAL A 4 -24.11 20.87 -26.31
C VAL A 4 -24.45 20.88 -24.81
N ASN A 5 -24.94 19.75 -24.29
CA ASN A 5 -24.90 19.42 -22.87
C ASN A 5 -23.52 18.84 -22.58
N CYS A 6 -22.75 19.45 -21.67
CA CYS A 6 -21.62 18.81 -21.01
C CYS A 6 -21.52 19.28 -19.56
N THR A 7 -22.21 18.58 -18.67
CA THR A 7 -21.86 18.54 -17.25
C THR A 7 -21.41 17.11 -16.94
N SER A 8 -20.14 16.82 -17.23
CA SER A 8 -19.48 15.61 -16.71
C SER A 8 -19.25 15.81 -15.21
N GLY A 9 -20.28 15.52 -14.41
CA GLY A 9 -20.12 15.33 -12.99
C GLY A 9 -19.24 14.11 -12.76
N ASN A 10 -17.96 14.34 -12.43
CA ASN A 10 -17.12 13.30 -11.85
C ASN A 10 -17.80 12.87 -10.54
N LYS A 11 -18.58 11.79 -10.59
CA LYS A 11 -19.03 11.09 -9.39
C LYS A 11 -17.79 10.51 -8.73
N VAL A 12 -17.24 11.26 -7.80
CA VAL A 12 -16.32 10.74 -6.80
C VAL A 12 -17.12 9.70 -6.03
N GLY A 13 -16.91 8.42 -6.36
CA GLY A 13 -17.57 7.31 -5.69
C GLY A 13 -17.14 7.27 -4.24
N VAL A 14 -17.99 7.80 -3.35
CA VAL A 14 -17.91 7.53 -1.92
C VAL A 14 -18.23 6.05 -1.76
N ASN A 15 -17.28 5.26 -1.32
CA ASN A 15 -17.45 3.83 -1.12
C ASN A 15 -16.76 3.44 0.17
N LEU A 16 -17.48 2.69 1.02
CA LEU A 16 -17.08 2.32 2.38
C LEU A 16 -17.21 3.48 3.40
N ASP A 17 -18.35 3.53 4.09
CA ASP A 17 -18.57 4.32 5.32
C ASP A 17 -18.11 5.80 5.27
N GLY A 18 -18.34 6.48 4.15
CA GLY A 18 -17.97 7.89 3.99
C GLY A 18 -16.52 8.13 3.59
N TYR A 19 -15.76 7.07 3.29
CA TYR A 19 -14.41 7.19 2.72
C TYR A 19 -14.48 7.27 1.19
N GLN A 20 -13.50 7.97 0.62
CA GLN A 20 -13.28 8.03 -0.81
C GLN A 20 -12.10 7.14 -1.20
N GLU A 21 -12.29 6.31 -2.22
CA GLU A 21 -11.22 5.51 -2.79
C GLU A 21 -10.25 6.38 -3.59
N GLU A 22 -8.96 6.26 -3.32
CA GLU A 22 -7.90 6.91 -4.08
C GLU A 22 -7.28 5.95 -5.11
N ARG A 23 -6.57 6.53 -6.08
CA ARG A 23 -5.87 5.75 -7.10
C ARG A 23 -4.63 5.10 -6.52
N ILE A 24 -4.43 3.84 -6.88
CA ILE A 24 -3.22 3.07 -6.58
C ILE A 24 -2.45 2.78 -7.86
N LYS A 25 -1.11 2.84 -7.77
CA LYS A 25 -0.18 2.32 -8.75
C LYS A 25 0.58 1.16 -8.12
N LEU A 26 0.43 -0.02 -8.70
CA LEU A 26 1.17 -1.22 -8.30
C LEU A 26 2.46 -1.30 -9.12
N GLY A 27 3.60 -1.32 -8.42
CA GLY A 27 4.92 -1.52 -9.00
C GLY A 27 5.43 -2.92 -8.67
N TYR A 28 6.09 -3.58 -9.62
CA TYR A 28 6.71 -4.89 -9.42
C TYR A 28 8.20 -4.77 -9.70
N GLU A 29 9.03 -5.19 -8.75
CA GLU A 29 10.47 -5.25 -8.96
C GLU A 29 10.82 -6.27 -10.05
N ARG A 30 11.55 -5.82 -11.07
CA ARG A 30 12.08 -6.70 -12.11
C ARG A 30 13.33 -7.39 -11.57
N VAL A 31 13.26 -8.70 -11.42
CA VAL A 31 14.46 -9.52 -11.16
C VAL A 31 15.28 -9.54 -12.44
N THR A 32 16.48 -8.97 -12.40
CA THR A 32 17.46 -9.07 -13.49
C THR A 32 18.18 -10.41 -13.42
N ASP A 33 18.62 -10.95 -14.56
CA ASP A 33 19.14 -12.33 -14.76
C ASP A 33 20.33 -12.74 -13.86
N SER A 34 20.92 -11.81 -13.10
CA SER A 34 22.06 -12.04 -12.20
C SER A 34 21.67 -12.36 -10.75
N ALA A 35 20.38 -12.47 -10.44
CA ALA A 35 19.87 -12.65 -9.09
C ALA A 35 19.50 -14.12 -8.80
N SER A 36 20.20 -14.76 -7.86
CA SER A 36 19.76 -16.05 -7.32
C SER A 36 18.48 -15.87 -6.50
N MET A 37 17.36 -16.41 -6.98
CA MET A 37 16.12 -16.44 -6.23
C MET A 37 16.16 -17.55 -5.18
N ILE A 38 16.22 -17.18 -3.90
CA ILE A 38 15.92 -18.13 -2.82
C ILE A 38 14.40 -18.21 -2.69
N VAL A 39 13.83 -19.35 -3.08
CA VAL A 39 12.42 -19.66 -2.82
C VAL A 39 12.32 -20.17 -1.39
N GLN A 40 11.95 -19.30 -0.45
CA GLN A 40 11.72 -19.72 0.92
C GLN A 40 10.45 -20.58 1.00
N GLY A 41 10.58 -21.79 1.55
CA GLY A 41 9.48 -22.74 1.65
C GLY A 41 8.33 -22.26 2.56
N ALA A 42 7.15 -22.15 1.97
CA ALA A 42 5.84 -22.48 2.55
C ALA A 42 5.35 -21.69 3.78
N ARG A 43 5.72 -20.42 3.95
CA ARG A 43 4.88 -19.47 4.69
C ARG A 43 4.77 -18.17 3.90
N GLU A 44 3.60 -17.94 3.31
CA GLU A 44 3.25 -16.67 2.68
C GLU A 44 3.34 -15.58 3.76
N LEU A 45 4.42 -14.81 3.70
CA LEU A 45 4.70 -13.72 4.61
C LEU A 45 4.84 -12.44 3.78
N ALA A 46 4.11 -11.42 4.18
CA ALA A 46 4.19 -10.10 3.58
C ALA A 46 4.51 -9.08 4.67
N VAL A 47 5.46 -8.19 4.40
CA VAL A 47 5.73 -7.02 5.22
C VAL A 47 5.26 -5.79 4.45
N LEU A 48 4.39 -5.02 5.09
CA LEU A 48 3.98 -3.71 4.60
C LEU A 48 4.82 -2.65 5.31
N SER A 49 5.63 -1.92 4.57
CA SER A 49 6.51 -0.86 5.11
C SER A 49 6.07 0.50 4.59
N PHE A 50 5.86 1.46 5.49
CA PHE A 50 5.27 2.76 5.17
C PHE A 50 6.32 3.85 5.04
N PHE A 51 6.27 4.60 3.94
CA PHE A 51 7.21 5.66 3.58
C PHE A 51 6.47 6.91 3.12
N GLU A 52 6.95 8.06 3.56
CA GLU A 52 6.54 9.40 3.13
C GLU A 52 5.02 9.69 3.16
N GLU A 53 4.63 10.89 2.75
CA GLU A 53 3.61 11.72 3.40
C GLU A 53 2.22 11.09 3.58
N PHE A 54 1.95 10.63 4.82
CA PHE A 54 0.60 10.31 5.28
C PHE A 54 -0.02 11.48 6.03
N ASN A 55 0.68 12.04 7.04
CA ASN A 55 0.20 13.08 7.95
C ASN A 55 -1.23 12.82 8.45
N ASP A 56 -1.45 11.58 8.92
CA ASP A 56 -2.77 11.09 9.30
C ASP A 56 -2.65 9.90 10.28
N ILE A 57 -3.79 9.50 10.82
CA ILE A 57 -3.96 8.17 11.41
C ILE A 57 -4.14 7.18 10.25
N VAL A 58 -3.17 6.29 10.11
CA VAL A 58 -3.17 5.21 9.14
C VAL A 58 -3.72 3.96 9.80
N GLU A 59 -4.81 3.41 9.26
CA GLU A 59 -5.37 2.13 9.69
C GLU A 59 -5.22 1.08 8.59
N VAL A 60 -4.74 -0.11 8.96
CA VAL A 60 -4.57 -1.24 8.05
C VAL A 60 -5.54 -2.35 8.41
N TYR A 61 -6.23 -2.87 7.41
CA TYR A 61 -7.18 -3.96 7.55
C TYR A 61 -6.81 -5.11 6.61
N LEU A 62 -6.96 -6.34 7.11
CA LEU A 62 -6.94 -7.57 6.34
C LEU A 62 -8.37 -8.13 6.30
N ASN A 63 -8.98 -8.28 5.13
CA ASN A 63 -10.34 -8.82 4.98
C ASN A 63 -11.38 -8.18 5.93
N LYS A 64 -11.30 -6.85 6.13
CA LYS A 64 -12.13 -6.04 7.05
C LYS A 64 -11.76 -6.12 8.54
N LYS A 65 -10.83 -6.98 8.96
CA LYS A 65 -10.30 -6.97 10.33
C LYS A 65 -9.17 -5.95 10.43
N LYS A 66 -9.28 -5.00 11.37
CA LYS A 66 -8.18 -4.07 11.65
C LYS A 66 -6.99 -4.84 12.23
N ILE A 67 -5.82 -4.68 11.64
CA ILE A 67 -4.57 -5.34 12.05
C ILE A 67 -3.51 -4.36 12.56
N ALA A 68 -3.59 -3.08 12.18
CA ALA A 68 -2.72 -2.03 12.70
C ALA A 68 -3.39 -0.65 12.65
N SER A 69 -2.89 0.25 13.50
CA SER A 69 -3.22 1.66 13.49
C SER A 69 -2.04 2.48 14.03
N TRP A 70 -1.63 3.51 13.30
CA TRP A 70 -0.54 4.40 13.69
C TRP A 70 -0.89 5.85 13.38
N ASN A 71 -0.38 6.78 14.18
CA ASN A 71 -0.35 8.19 13.82
C ASN A 71 0.98 8.48 13.10
N ILE A 72 0.94 8.61 11.78
CA ILE A 72 2.13 8.87 10.97
C ILE A 72 2.17 10.36 10.64
N ASN A 73 3.09 11.07 11.30
CA ASN A 73 3.34 12.50 11.11
C ASN A 73 4.80 12.70 10.71
N ASP A 74 5.04 13.64 9.80
CA ASP A 74 6.35 14.04 9.31
C ASP A 74 7.29 14.51 10.43
N GLU A 75 6.74 15.13 11.46
CA GLU A 75 7.49 15.59 12.65
C GLU A 75 8.06 14.43 13.49
N ASN A 76 7.49 13.23 13.38
CA ASN A 76 7.87 12.05 14.17
C ASN A 76 8.73 11.04 13.39
N ARG A 77 9.22 11.39 12.20
CA ARG A 77 10.03 10.47 11.39
C ARG A 77 11.42 10.32 12.00
N LYS A 78 11.72 9.13 12.54
CA LYS A 78 13.05 8.79 13.10
C LYS A 78 14.17 8.78 12.05
N TYR A 79 13.83 8.57 10.77
CA TYR A 79 14.80 8.45 9.67
C TYR A 79 14.42 9.40 8.52
N THR A 80 14.78 10.67 8.67
CA THR A 80 14.40 11.74 7.73
C THR A 80 15.02 11.60 6.34
N SER A 81 16.17 10.94 6.20
CA SER A 81 16.90 10.82 4.92
C SER A 81 16.35 9.75 3.97
N THR A 82 15.54 8.80 4.46
CA THR A 82 15.01 7.69 3.63
C THR A 82 13.50 7.79 3.41
N GLY A 83 12.83 8.74 4.05
CA GLY A 83 11.38 8.84 4.03
C GLY A 83 10.66 7.75 4.81
N TYR A 84 11.38 6.83 5.45
CA TYR A 84 10.78 5.72 6.17
C TYR A 84 10.10 6.18 7.46
N SER A 85 8.85 5.75 7.64
CA SER A 85 8.06 6.16 8.81
C SER A 85 8.43 5.44 10.11
N GLY A 86 9.20 4.34 10.04
CA GLY A 86 9.43 3.46 11.20
C GLY A 86 8.31 2.46 11.48
N ASN A 87 7.26 2.44 10.64
CA ASN A 87 6.11 1.56 10.83
C ASN A 87 6.11 0.45 9.77
N ASP A 88 6.17 -0.78 10.27
CA ASP A 88 6.01 -2.00 9.50
C ASP A 88 4.89 -2.86 10.10
N ILE A 89 4.22 -3.64 9.26
CA ILE A 89 3.39 -4.75 9.72
C ILE A 89 3.70 -6.01 8.92
N GLY A 90 4.02 -7.08 9.66
CA GLY A 90 4.11 -8.43 9.13
C GLY A 90 2.74 -9.10 9.08
N ILE A 91 2.45 -9.75 7.97
CA ILE A 91 1.24 -10.53 7.72
C ILE A 91 1.69 -11.93 7.35
N SER A 92 1.27 -12.93 8.11
CA SER A 92 1.62 -14.33 7.88
C SER A 92 0.39 -15.13 7.45
N GLN A 93 0.60 -16.16 6.65
CA GLN A 93 -0.44 -17.12 6.24
C GLN A 93 -1.59 -16.45 5.47
N PHE A 94 -1.26 -15.47 4.62
CA PHE A 94 -2.26 -14.83 3.76
C PHE A 94 -2.56 -15.68 2.52
N MET A 95 -3.71 -15.45 1.92
CA MET A 95 -4.11 -15.99 0.62
C MET A 95 -4.11 -14.88 -0.44
N GLU A 96 -3.96 -15.24 -1.72
CA GLU A 96 -4.04 -14.27 -2.83
C GLU A 96 -5.39 -13.53 -2.88
N SER A 97 -6.46 -14.17 -2.42
CA SER A 97 -7.79 -13.57 -2.28
C SER A 97 -7.90 -12.55 -1.13
N ASP A 98 -6.92 -12.50 -0.24
CA ASP A 98 -6.94 -11.57 0.89
C ASP A 98 -6.73 -10.13 0.43
N VAL A 99 -7.60 -9.25 0.92
CA VAL A 99 -7.61 -7.83 0.57
C VAL A 99 -7.04 -7.01 1.72
N ILE A 100 -5.99 -6.26 1.42
CA ILE A 100 -5.51 -5.17 2.26
C ILE A 100 -6.33 -3.93 1.99
N THR A 101 -6.82 -3.28 3.04
CA THR A 101 -7.36 -1.92 2.98
C THR A 101 -6.51 -1.03 3.86
N ILE A 102 -6.04 0.09 3.31
CA ILE A 102 -5.34 1.13 4.08
C ILE A 102 -6.21 2.37 4.09
N ARG A 103 -6.46 2.93 5.28
CA ARG A 103 -7.29 4.13 5.47
C ARG A 103 -6.49 5.26 6.07
N LEU A 104 -6.82 6.47 5.63
CA LEU A 104 -6.46 7.73 6.25
C LEU A 104 -7.70 8.26 6.95
N VAL A 105 -7.71 8.21 8.28
CA VAL A 105 -8.93 8.44 9.08
C VAL A 105 -9.42 9.88 9.00
N ASN A 106 -8.49 10.85 9.09
CA ASN A 106 -8.83 12.27 9.09
C ASN A 106 -9.18 12.74 7.68
N GLN A 107 -8.39 12.33 6.68
CA GLN A 107 -8.63 12.68 5.28
C GLN A 107 -9.82 11.93 4.64
N LYS A 108 -10.36 10.89 5.31
CA LYS A 108 -11.42 10.01 4.80
C LYS A 108 -11.07 9.42 3.43
N LYS A 109 -9.84 8.95 3.27
CA LYS A 109 -9.34 8.30 2.05
C LYS A 109 -8.97 6.86 2.30
N TYR A 110 -9.05 6.03 1.27
CA TYR A 110 -8.54 4.66 1.36
C TYR A 110 -8.05 4.12 0.02
N ILE A 111 -7.24 3.07 0.09
CA ILE A 111 -6.91 2.19 -1.04
C ILE A 111 -7.16 0.73 -0.67
N LYS A 112 -7.33 -0.11 -1.68
CA LYS A 112 -7.41 -1.55 -1.56
C LYS A 112 -6.49 -2.23 -2.57
N PHE A 113 -5.87 -3.33 -2.16
CA PHE A 113 -5.12 -4.21 -3.04
C PHE A 113 -5.05 -5.62 -2.47
N ASN A 114 -4.83 -6.60 -3.33
CA ASN A 114 -4.60 -7.98 -2.93
C ASN A 114 -3.12 -8.22 -2.65
N LEU A 115 -2.83 -9.06 -1.66
CA LEU A 115 -1.49 -9.59 -1.50
C LEU A 115 -1.19 -10.58 -2.63
N GLN A 116 0.03 -10.51 -3.13
CA GLN A 116 0.56 -11.35 -4.20
C GLN A 116 1.54 -12.35 -3.60
N PRO A 117 1.27 -13.66 -3.72
CA PRO A 117 2.22 -14.70 -3.33
C PRO A 117 3.60 -14.49 -3.97
N GLY A 118 4.65 -14.81 -3.22
CA GLY A 118 6.04 -14.66 -3.67
C GLY A 118 6.60 -13.23 -3.65
N TYR A 119 5.84 -12.24 -3.18
CA TYR A 119 6.32 -10.89 -2.91
C TYR A 119 6.27 -10.62 -1.40
N PRO A 120 7.39 -10.80 -0.68
CA PRO A 120 7.38 -10.69 0.78
C PRO A 120 7.47 -9.25 1.30
N LEU A 121 7.74 -8.26 0.45
CA LEU A 121 7.88 -6.86 0.87
C LEU A 121 7.08 -5.93 -0.03
N TYR A 122 6.29 -5.07 0.61
CA TYR A 122 5.49 -4.02 0.00
C TYR A 122 5.92 -2.69 0.59
N THR A 123 6.56 -1.84 -0.21
CA THR A 123 6.81 -0.46 0.19
C THR A 123 5.62 0.39 -0.21
N ILE A 124 4.99 1.06 0.75
CA ILE A 124 3.78 1.87 0.57
C ILE A 124 4.16 3.33 0.70
N GLN A 125 3.91 4.08 -0.35
CA GLN A 125 4.20 5.52 -0.46
C GLN A 125 2.96 6.27 -0.94
N ARG A 126 2.86 7.55 -0.57
CA ARG A 126 1.81 8.43 -1.06
C ARG A 126 2.37 9.82 -1.40
N TYR A 127 2.05 10.30 -2.60
CA TYR A 127 2.40 11.65 -3.06
C TYR A 127 1.27 12.22 -3.91
N GLY A 128 0.85 13.46 -3.60
CA GLY A 128 -0.17 14.16 -4.38
C GLY A 128 -1.49 13.38 -4.54
N GLY A 129 -1.90 12.63 -3.52
CA GLY A 129 -3.13 11.81 -3.54
C GLY A 129 -3.05 10.53 -4.39
N ILE A 130 -1.84 10.14 -4.84
CA ILE A 130 -1.59 8.87 -5.53
C ILE A 130 -0.80 7.95 -4.61
N TRP A 131 -1.28 6.72 -4.47
CA TRP A 131 -0.59 5.68 -3.71
C TRP A 131 0.29 4.85 -4.62
N TYR A 132 1.52 4.59 -4.18
CA TYR A 132 2.48 3.72 -4.83
C TYR A 132 2.72 2.53 -3.90
N VAL A 133 2.38 1.34 -4.36
CA VAL A 133 2.64 0.11 -3.63
C VAL A 133 3.59 -0.71 -4.50
N ASN A 134 4.86 -0.73 -4.09
CA ASN A 134 5.91 -1.44 -4.82
C ASN A 134 6.22 -2.77 -4.14
N LEU A 135 6.05 -3.84 -4.91
CA LEU A 135 6.23 -5.22 -4.49
C LEU A 135 7.64 -5.66 -4.85
N ARG A 136 8.36 -6.19 -3.86
CA ARG A 136 9.72 -6.69 -4.01
C ARG A 136 9.77 -8.18 -3.76
N LYS A 137 10.52 -8.89 -4.60
CA LYS A 137 10.81 -10.32 -4.38
C LYS A 137 11.95 -10.44 -3.38
N GLN A 138 11.98 -11.53 -2.63
CA GLN A 138 13.18 -11.91 -1.89
C GLN A 138 14.29 -12.21 -2.90
N VAL A 139 15.29 -11.32 -2.97
CA VAL A 139 16.55 -11.58 -3.67
C VAL A 139 17.65 -11.46 -2.63
N MET A 140 18.19 -12.59 -2.20
CA MET A 140 19.46 -12.60 -1.48
C MET A 140 20.56 -12.79 -2.53
N ILE A 141 21.38 -11.76 -2.73
CA ILE A 141 22.60 -11.89 -3.53
C ILE A 141 23.67 -12.47 -2.61
N LEU A 142 23.93 -13.77 -2.72
CA LEU A 142 25.15 -14.35 -2.19
C LEU A 142 26.29 -13.87 -3.11
N LYS A 143 27.18 -13.03 -2.58
CA LYS A 143 28.48 -12.72 -3.20
C LYS A 143 29.56 -13.59 -2.58
#